data_AF-A0A3Q7MVJ1-F1
#
_entry.id   AF-A0A3Q7MVJ1-F1
#
_cell.length_a   1.000
_cell.length_b   1.000
_cell.length_c   1.000
_cell.angle_alpha   90.00
_cell.angle_beta   90.00
_cell.angle_gamma   90.00
#
_symmetry.space_group_name_H-M   'P 1'
#
loop_
_entity.id
_entity.type
_entity.pdbx_description
1 polymer ?
#
loop_
_entity_poly.entity_id
_entity_poly.type
_entity_poly.pdbx_seq_one_letter_code
_entity_poly.pdbx_strand_id
1 'polypeptide(L)'
;MNLELLESFGQNYPEEADGTLDCISMALTCTFNRWGTLLAVGCNDGRIVIWDFLTRGIAKIISAHIHPVCSLCWSRDGHKLVSASTDNIVSQWDVLSGDCDQRFRFPSPILKVQYHPRDQNKVLVCPMKSAPVMLTLSDSKHVVLPVDDDSDLNVVASFDRRGEYIYTGNAKGKILVLKTDSQDLVASFRVTTGTSNTTAIKSIEFARKGSCFLINTADRIIRVYDGREILTCGRDGEPEPMQKLQDLVNRTPWKKCCFSGDGEYIVAGSARQHALYIWEKSIGNLVKILHGTRGELLLDVAWHPVRPIIASISSGVVSIWAQNQVENWSAFAPDFKELDENVEYEERESEFDIEDEDKSEPEQTGADAAEDEEVDVTSVDPIAAFCSSDEELEDSKALLYLPIAPEVEDPEENPYGPPPDAVQTSLMDEGASSEKKRQSSTDGSQPPKKKPKTTNIELQGVPNDEVHPLLGVKGDGKSKKKQAGRPKGSKAGGAISELL
;
A
#
# COMPACT_ATOMS: atom_id res chain seq x y z
N MET A 1 -16.35 3.27 -13.89
CA MET A 1 -16.77 1.90 -13.49
C MET A 1 -17.76 2.08 -12.35
N ASN A 2 -19.00 1.62 -12.50
CA ASN A 2 -20.08 1.92 -11.56
C ASN A 2 -19.97 1.03 -10.33
N LEU A 3 -19.42 1.58 -9.25
CA LEU A 3 -19.27 0.90 -7.94
C LEU A 3 -20.61 0.53 -7.31
N GLU A 4 -21.67 1.25 -7.65
CA GLU A 4 -23.03 1.05 -7.12
C GLU A 4 -23.64 -0.30 -7.55
N LEU A 5 -23.25 -0.82 -8.72
CA LEU A 5 -23.62 -2.17 -9.17
C LEU A 5 -22.86 -3.27 -8.40
N LEU A 6 -21.71 -2.95 -7.78
CA LEU A 6 -20.95 -3.90 -6.97
C LEU A 6 -21.40 -3.90 -5.50
N GLU A 7 -21.90 -2.77 -4.97
CA GLU A 7 -22.36 -2.67 -3.58
C GLU A 7 -23.64 -3.48 -3.30
N SER A 8 -24.44 -3.78 -4.32
CA SER A 8 -25.80 -4.30 -4.13
C SER A 8 -25.88 -5.81 -3.88
N PHE A 9 -24.80 -6.58 -4.11
CA PHE A 9 -24.87 -8.06 -4.10
C PHE A 9 -23.75 -8.77 -3.30
N GLY A 10 -22.79 -8.05 -2.68
CA GLY A 10 -21.59 -8.64 -2.06
C GLY A 10 -21.37 -8.32 -0.58
N GLN A 11 -20.64 -9.19 0.13
CA GLN A 11 -20.15 -8.90 1.48
C GLN A 11 -18.97 -7.91 1.41
N ASN A 12 -18.86 -7.01 2.40
CA ASN A 12 -17.89 -5.92 2.41
C ASN A 12 -16.45 -6.33 2.83
N TYR A 13 -16.12 -7.62 2.87
CA TYR A 13 -14.77 -8.12 3.19
C TYR A 13 -14.39 -9.35 2.35
N PRO A 14 -13.07 -9.57 2.10
CA PRO A 14 -12.61 -10.72 1.34
C PRO A 14 -12.72 -12.04 2.12
N GLU A 15 -12.97 -13.13 1.41
CA GLU A 15 -13.19 -14.45 2.01
C GLU A 15 -12.17 -15.51 1.60
N GLU A 16 -11.61 -15.39 0.39
CA GLU A 16 -10.76 -16.42 -0.22
C GLU A 16 -9.51 -15.81 -0.89
N ALA A 17 -8.54 -16.68 -1.18
CA ALA A 17 -7.38 -16.31 -1.97
C ALA A 17 -7.75 -16.31 -3.46
N ASP A 18 -7.66 -15.14 -4.11
CA ASP A 18 -7.99 -14.97 -5.54
C ASP A 18 -6.77 -15.26 -6.44
N GLY A 19 -5.56 -15.05 -5.91
CA GLY A 19 -4.34 -15.36 -6.64
C GLY A 19 -3.11 -14.69 -6.07
N THR A 20 -2.01 -14.79 -6.81
CA THR A 20 -0.74 -14.16 -6.46
C THR A 20 -0.26 -13.28 -7.60
N LEU A 21 0.43 -12.19 -7.27
CA LEU A 21 1.11 -11.36 -8.26
C LEU A 21 2.56 -11.81 -8.34
N ASP A 22 2.99 -12.21 -9.54
CA ASP A 22 4.40 -12.49 -9.80
C ASP A 22 5.18 -11.18 -9.83
N CYS A 23 5.73 -10.83 -8.68
CA CYS A 23 6.77 -9.83 -8.61
C CYS A 23 8.07 -10.45 -9.17
N ILE A 24 8.67 -9.78 -10.17
CA ILE A 24 9.93 -10.18 -10.82
C ILE A 24 11.07 -10.41 -9.80
N SER A 25 10.91 -9.91 -8.57
CA SER A 25 11.83 -10.03 -7.45
C SER A 25 11.08 -10.11 -6.13
N MET A 26 11.77 -10.34 -5.01
CA MET A 26 11.10 -10.53 -3.71
C MET A 26 10.46 -9.24 -3.22
N ALA A 27 9.13 -9.26 -3.05
CA ALA A 27 8.35 -8.16 -2.48
C ALA A 27 8.60 -7.97 -0.98
N LEU A 28 8.65 -6.71 -0.52
CA LEU A 28 8.89 -6.37 0.89
C LEU A 28 7.81 -5.48 1.49
N THR A 29 7.30 -4.52 0.71
CA THR A 29 6.23 -3.61 1.12
C THR A 29 5.31 -3.33 -0.07
N CYS A 30 4.04 -3.06 0.19
CA CYS A 30 3.09 -2.67 -0.85
C CYS A 30 2.21 -1.51 -0.39
N THR A 31 1.76 -0.71 -1.36
CA THR A 31 0.81 0.38 -1.10
C THR A 31 -0.04 0.66 -2.32
N PHE A 32 -1.35 0.77 -2.10
CA PHE A 32 -2.31 1.17 -3.12
C PHE A 32 -2.26 2.68 -3.34
N ASN A 33 -2.51 3.12 -4.57
CA ASN A 33 -2.82 4.52 -4.83
C ASN A 33 -4.17 4.93 -4.19
N ARG A 34 -4.56 6.19 -4.36
CA ARG A 34 -5.75 6.76 -3.72
C ARG A 34 -7.04 6.02 -4.06
N TRP A 35 -7.17 5.55 -5.30
CA TRP A 35 -8.37 4.90 -5.85
C TRP A 35 -8.28 3.37 -5.90
N GLY A 36 -7.11 2.80 -5.66
CA GLY A 36 -6.89 1.35 -5.67
C GLY A 36 -6.65 0.75 -7.05
N THR A 37 -6.50 1.57 -8.09
CA THR A 37 -6.22 1.10 -9.45
C THR A 37 -4.79 0.60 -9.62
N LEU A 38 -3.83 1.15 -8.86
CA LEU A 38 -2.42 0.79 -8.94
C LEU A 38 -1.88 0.29 -7.58
N LEU A 39 -1.08 -0.77 -7.61
CA LEU A 39 -0.27 -1.25 -6.47
C LEU A 39 1.20 -0.93 -6.72
N ALA A 40 1.83 -0.17 -5.84
CA ALA A 40 3.29 -0.08 -5.82
C ALA A 40 3.84 -1.13 -4.85
N VAL A 41 4.79 -1.93 -5.33
CA VAL A 41 5.49 -2.97 -4.56
C VAL A 41 6.98 -2.65 -4.53
N GLY A 42 7.54 -2.56 -3.33
CA GLY A 42 8.96 -2.37 -3.11
C GLY A 42 9.67 -3.71 -3.02
N CYS A 43 10.73 -3.90 -3.80
CA CYS A 43 11.47 -5.16 -3.88
C CYS A 43 12.79 -5.13 -3.11
N ASN A 44 13.33 -6.33 -2.84
CA ASN A 44 14.62 -6.51 -2.17
C ASN A 44 15.84 -6.07 -3.00
N ASP A 45 15.72 -6.00 -4.32
CA ASP A 45 16.77 -5.51 -5.23
C ASP A 45 16.73 -3.98 -5.43
N GLY A 46 15.86 -3.28 -4.69
CA GLY A 46 15.71 -1.83 -4.76
C GLY A 46 14.83 -1.32 -5.90
N ARG A 47 14.19 -2.21 -6.67
CA ARG A 47 13.17 -1.83 -7.65
C ARG A 47 11.82 -1.53 -6.99
N ILE A 48 11.04 -0.71 -7.66
CA ILE A 48 9.62 -0.50 -7.39
C ILE A 48 8.86 -1.07 -8.60
N VAL A 49 8.03 -2.07 -8.36
CA VAL A 49 7.14 -2.67 -9.37
C VAL A 49 5.75 -2.10 -9.16
N ILE A 50 5.20 -1.46 -10.19
CA ILE A 50 3.84 -0.92 -10.18
C ILE A 50 2.95 -1.87 -10.99
N TRP A 51 1.91 -2.35 -10.35
CA TRP A 51 0.94 -3.28 -10.93
C TRP A 51 -0.40 -2.55 -11.13
N ASP A 52 -1.05 -2.82 -12.25
CA ASP A 52 -2.40 -2.34 -12.54
C ASP A 52 -3.41 -3.44 -12.25
N PHE A 53 -4.38 -3.12 -11.38
CA PHE A 53 -5.40 -4.07 -10.94
C PHE A 53 -6.39 -4.45 -12.03
N LEU A 54 -6.68 -3.57 -12.97
CA LEU A 54 -7.68 -3.84 -14.00
C LEU A 54 -7.15 -4.81 -15.06
N THR A 55 -5.93 -4.56 -15.53
CA THR A 55 -5.26 -5.43 -16.53
C THR A 55 -4.64 -6.67 -15.92
N ARG A 56 -4.57 -6.74 -14.58
CA ARG A 56 -3.79 -7.73 -13.83
C ARG A 56 -2.34 -7.84 -14.31
N GLY A 57 -1.75 -6.72 -14.73
CA GLY A 57 -0.44 -6.66 -15.36
C GLY A 57 0.55 -5.74 -14.64
N ILE A 58 1.85 -5.95 -14.89
CA ILE A 58 2.88 -5.01 -14.46
C ILE A 58 2.78 -3.78 -15.36
N ALA A 59 2.34 -2.66 -14.79
CA ALA A 59 2.20 -1.41 -15.52
C ALA A 59 3.53 -0.68 -15.67
N LYS A 60 4.43 -0.77 -14.67
CA LYS A 60 5.74 -0.12 -14.74
C LYS A 60 6.76 -0.70 -13.76
N ILE A 61 8.04 -0.59 -14.10
CA ILE A 61 9.16 -0.92 -13.22
C ILE A 61 10.08 0.30 -13.11
N ILE A 62 10.36 0.73 -11.87
CA ILE A 62 11.28 1.84 -11.58
C ILE A 62 12.50 1.27 -10.85
N SER A 63 13.69 1.43 -11.43
CA SER A 63 14.97 1.12 -10.78
C SER A 63 15.31 2.21 -9.76
N ALA A 64 14.72 2.11 -8.57
CA ALA A 64 14.72 3.21 -7.60
C ALA A 64 16.03 3.28 -6.78
N HIS A 65 16.41 2.17 -6.17
CA HIS A 65 17.54 2.08 -5.25
C HIS A 65 18.41 0.87 -5.58
N ILE A 66 19.62 0.82 -5.02
CA ILE A 66 20.46 -0.38 -5.05
C ILE A 66 20.10 -1.31 -3.88
N HIS A 67 19.61 -0.71 -2.79
CA HIS A 67 19.25 -1.39 -1.56
C HIS A 67 17.73 -1.62 -1.48
N PRO A 68 17.28 -2.65 -0.72
CA PRO A 68 15.88 -2.98 -0.53
C PRO A 68 14.99 -1.77 -0.21
N VAL A 69 13.84 -1.67 -0.87
CA VAL A 69 12.84 -0.63 -0.58
C VAL A 69 12.02 -1.07 0.63
N CYS A 70 12.04 -0.28 1.71
CA CYS A 70 11.39 -0.62 2.98
C CYS A 70 10.07 0.11 3.23
N SER A 71 9.84 1.26 2.57
CA SER A 71 8.60 2.03 2.73
C SER A 71 8.26 2.77 1.45
N LEU A 72 6.96 2.83 1.13
CA LEU A 72 6.40 3.49 -0.05
C LEU A 72 5.16 4.28 0.34
N CYS A 73 4.95 5.44 -0.30
CA CYS A 73 3.71 6.21 -0.18
C CYS A 73 3.42 6.97 -1.48
N TRP A 74 2.17 6.90 -1.94
CA TRP A 74 1.68 7.64 -3.10
C TRP A 74 1.33 9.08 -2.73
N SER A 75 1.55 10.01 -3.65
CA SER A 75 0.92 11.32 -3.60
C SER A 75 -0.59 11.19 -3.78
N ARG A 76 -1.30 12.25 -3.41
CA ARG A 76 -2.76 12.31 -3.50
C ARG A 76 -3.27 12.12 -4.92
N ASP A 77 -2.62 12.77 -5.88
CA ASP A 77 -2.95 12.70 -7.31
C ASP A 77 -2.44 11.41 -7.98
N GLY A 78 -1.61 10.61 -7.29
CA GLY A 78 -1.01 9.40 -7.84
C GLY A 78 0.16 9.63 -8.81
N HIS A 79 0.55 10.87 -9.10
CA HIS A 79 1.65 11.15 -10.03
C HIS A 79 3.04 11.02 -9.42
N LYS A 80 3.15 11.08 -8.09
CA LYS A 80 4.43 10.98 -7.37
C LYS A 80 4.42 9.82 -6.38
N LEU A 81 5.59 9.21 -6.23
CA LEU A 81 5.88 8.20 -5.21
C LEU A 81 7.02 8.66 -4.34
N VAL A 82 6.89 8.56 -3.03
CA VAL A 82 8.04 8.64 -2.12
C VAL A 82 8.42 7.23 -1.70
N SER A 83 9.71 6.94 -1.76
CA SER A 83 10.27 5.66 -1.32
C SER A 83 11.41 5.86 -0.36
N ALA A 84 11.52 4.97 0.62
CA ALA A 84 12.68 4.86 1.49
C ALA A 84 13.36 3.51 1.32
N SER A 85 14.69 3.53 1.35
CA SER A 85 15.51 2.33 1.24
C SER A 85 16.33 2.09 2.50
N THR A 86 16.82 0.86 2.64
CA THR A 86 17.69 0.45 3.77
C THR A 86 19.07 1.11 3.76
N ASP A 87 19.40 1.91 2.74
CA ASP A 87 20.61 2.75 2.65
C ASP A 87 20.41 4.17 3.20
N ASN A 88 19.31 4.40 3.91
CA ASN A 88 18.91 5.67 4.52
C ASN A 88 18.60 6.77 3.50
N ILE A 89 18.33 6.39 2.24
CA ILE A 89 17.93 7.31 1.19
C ILE A 89 16.40 7.32 1.08
N VAL A 90 15.84 8.53 1.12
CA VAL A 90 14.46 8.83 0.73
C VAL A 90 14.46 9.51 -0.63
N SER A 91 13.68 9.00 -1.57
CA SER A 91 13.62 9.54 -2.93
C SER A 91 12.18 9.80 -3.35
N GLN A 92 11.95 10.89 -4.08
CA GLN A 92 10.71 11.17 -4.78
C GLN A 92 10.84 10.75 -6.25
N TRP A 93 9.81 10.11 -6.78
CA TRP A 93 9.73 9.56 -8.12
C TRP A 93 8.52 10.10 -8.85
N ASP A 94 8.69 10.45 -10.12
CA ASP A 94 7.57 10.63 -11.03
C ASP A 94 7.10 9.26 -11.53
N VAL A 95 5.80 9.00 -11.46
CA VAL A 95 5.25 7.69 -11.82
C VAL A 95 5.22 7.53 -13.35
N LEU A 96 4.95 8.59 -14.10
CA LEU A 96 4.84 8.55 -15.58
C LEU A 96 6.19 8.46 -16.27
N SER A 97 7.21 9.20 -15.82
CA SER A 97 8.55 9.14 -16.38
C SER A 97 9.44 8.10 -15.68
N GLY A 98 9.24 7.87 -14.38
CA GLY A 98 10.11 7.03 -13.57
C GLY A 98 11.39 7.73 -13.11
N ASP A 99 11.47 9.05 -13.30
CA ASP A 99 12.62 9.85 -12.91
C ASP A 99 12.64 10.11 -11.40
N CYS A 100 13.84 10.19 -10.85
CA CYS A 100 14.06 10.63 -9.48
C CYS A 100 14.07 12.16 -9.44
N ASP A 101 13.01 12.75 -8.89
CA ASP A 101 12.89 14.21 -8.75
C ASP A 101 13.85 14.73 -7.66
N GLN A 102 13.85 14.06 -6.51
CA GLN A 102 14.60 14.48 -5.33
C GLN A 102 15.14 13.30 -4.55
N ARG A 103 16.29 13.50 -3.89
CA ARG A 103 16.93 12.49 -3.06
C ARG A 103 17.44 13.10 -1.76
N PHE A 104 17.08 12.48 -0.64
CA PHE A 104 17.46 12.89 0.71
C PHE A 104 18.19 11.76 1.42
N ARG A 105 19.38 12.02 1.96
CA ARG A 105 20.12 11.04 2.76
C ARG A 105 20.03 11.38 4.23
N PHE A 106 19.62 10.41 5.03
CA PHE A 106 19.54 10.52 6.49
C PHE A 106 20.68 9.76 7.18
N PRO A 107 21.06 10.16 8.39
CA PRO A 107 22.07 9.46 9.18
C PRO A 107 21.53 8.15 9.80
N SER A 108 20.25 8.12 10.15
CA SER A 108 19.57 6.94 10.72
C SER A 108 18.71 6.23 9.67
N PRO A 109 18.59 4.89 9.73
CA PRO A 109 17.68 4.13 8.90
C PRO A 109 16.23 4.57 9.03
N ILE A 110 15.52 4.63 7.90
CA ILE A 110 14.14 5.10 7.83
C ILE A 110 13.18 3.92 7.94
N LEU A 111 12.20 4.01 8.84
CA LEU A 111 11.19 2.99 9.08
C LEU A 111 9.89 3.23 8.29
N LYS A 112 9.47 4.49 8.16
CA LYS A 112 8.22 4.85 7.46
C LYS A 112 8.37 6.21 6.79
N VAL A 113 7.81 6.35 5.60
CA VAL A 113 7.57 7.63 4.92
C VAL A 113 6.08 7.79 4.64
N GLN A 114 5.59 9.03 4.69
CA GLN A 114 4.18 9.33 4.45
C GLN A 114 4.02 10.74 3.88
N TYR A 115 3.36 10.88 2.73
CA TYR A 115 2.93 12.20 2.25
C TYR A 115 1.88 12.80 3.17
N HIS A 116 1.89 14.13 3.28
CA HIS A 116 0.74 14.82 3.84
C HIS A 116 -0.46 14.62 2.90
N PRO A 117 -1.64 14.21 3.42
CA PRO A 117 -2.76 13.72 2.60
C PRO A 117 -3.41 14.79 1.71
N ARG A 118 -3.11 16.07 1.94
CA ARG A 118 -3.60 17.22 1.15
C ARG A 118 -2.50 18.05 0.47
N ASP A 119 -1.25 17.92 0.91
CA ASP A 119 -0.16 18.80 0.50
C ASP A 119 1.04 17.94 0.13
N GLN A 120 1.16 17.65 -1.16
CA GLN A 120 2.25 16.82 -1.68
C GLN A 120 3.65 17.42 -1.45
N ASN A 121 3.76 18.69 -1.06
CA ASN A 121 5.04 19.30 -0.73
C ASN A 121 5.59 18.83 0.63
N LYS A 122 4.70 18.39 1.55
CA LYS A 122 5.10 17.94 2.88
C LYS A 122 5.17 16.42 2.93
N VAL A 123 6.28 15.88 3.42
CA VAL A 123 6.47 14.45 3.65
C VAL A 123 6.99 14.20 5.07
N LEU A 124 6.35 13.29 5.77
CA LEU A 124 6.77 12.82 7.08
C LEU A 124 7.71 11.63 6.91
N VAL A 125 8.84 11.66 7.61
CA VAL A 125 9.86 10.62 7.62
C VAL A 125 10.06 10.19 9.07
N CYS A 126 9.96 8.89 9.35
CA CYS A 126 10.18 8.33 10.68
C CYS A 126 11.50 7.54 10.69
N PRO A 127 12.60 8.12 11.19
CA PRO A 127 13.85 7.40 11.39
C PRO A 127 13.73 6.39 12.54
N MET A 128 14.69 5.46 12.62
CA MET A 128 14.68 4.41 13.62
C MET A 128 15.06 4.91 15.01
N LYS A 129 16.09 5.78 15.12
CA LYS A 129 16.65 6.24 16.41
C LYS A 129 16.60 7.75 16.61
N SER A 130 15.77 8.43 15.85
CA SER A 130 15.66 9.87 15.89
C SER A 130 14.20 10.27 15.87
N ALA A 131 13.92 11.46 16.38
CA ALA A 131 12.61 12.05 16.27
C ALA A 131 12.15 12.08 14.80
N PRO A 132 10.85 11.89 14.53
CA PRO A 132 10.32 11.99 13.18
C PRO A 132 10.57 13.38 12.61
N VAL A 133 10.78 13.43 11.31
CA VAL A 133 11.16 14.64 10.58
C VAL A 133 10.11 14.92 9.51
N MET A 134 9.57 16.14 9.49
CA MET A 134 8.74 16.62 8.40
C MET A 134 9.62 17.37 7.40
N LEU A 135 9.62 16.94 6.14
CA LEU A 135 10.39 17.55 5.06
C LEU A 135 9.47 18.31 4.10
N THR A 136 9.95 19.44 3.60
CA THR A 136 9.35 20.17 2.50
C THR A 136 10.17 19.97 1.24
N LEU A 137 9.54 19.43 0.21
CA LEU A 137 10.21 19.03 -1.03
C LEU A 137 10.69 20.25 -1.83
N SER A 138 9.89 21.31 -1.91
CA SER A 138 10.17 22.50 -2.71
C SER A 138 11.48 23.20 -2.34
N ASP A 139 11.81 23.25 -1.06
CA ASP A 139 12.97 23.99 -0.53
C ASP A 139 13.98 23.09 0.20
N SER A 140 13.71 21.79 0.30
CA SER A 140 14.54 20.81 1.01
C SER A 140 14.74 21.16 2.50
N LYS A 141 13.85 21.95 3.11
CA LYS A 141 13.88 22.18 4.56
C LYS A 141 13.31 20.98 5.30
N HIS A 142 13.70 20.87 6.56
CA HIS A 142 13.26 19.81 7.45
C HIS A 142 12.96 20.37 8.83
N VAL A 143 11.92 19.85 9.46
CA VAL A 143 11.48 20.18 10.82
C VAL A 143 11.50 18.89 11.62
N VAL A 144 12.32 18.85 12.66
CA VAL A 144 12.34 17.73 13.61
C VAL A 144 11.18 17.92 14.59
N LEU A 145 10.31 16.91 14.71
CA LEU A 145 9.14 17.01 15.58
C LEU A 145 9.54 16.91 17.06
N PRO A 146 8.88 17.67 17.96
CA PRO A 146 9.12 17.56 19.39
C PRO A 146 8.75 16.15 19.90
N VAL A 147 9.56 15.63 20.80
CA VAL A 147 9.37 14.35 21.50
C VAL A 147 9.17 14.63 22.99
N ASP A 148 8.40 13.79 23.68
CA ASP A 148 8.10 13.94 25.12
C ASP A 148 9.36 13.80 25.98
N ASP A 149 10.23 12.85 25.63
CA ASP A 149 11.43 12.50 26.36
C ASP A 149 12.56 12.19 25.36
N ASP A 150 13.66 12.94 25.44
CA ASP A 150 14.82 12.80 24.53
C ASP A 150 15.49 11.41 24.61
N SER A 151 15.17 10.61 25.63
CA SER A 151 15.60 9.21 25.71
C SER A 151 14.81 8.26 24.80
N ASP A 152 13.70 8.71 24.21
CA ASP A 152 12.87 7.90 23.32
C ASP A 152 13.46 7.87 21.90
N LEU A 153 14.33 6.89 21.67
CA LEU A 153 14.95 6.70 20.36
C LEU A 153 13.95 6.23 19.30
N ASN A 154 12.95 5.44 19.68
CA ASN A 154 11.97 4.86 18.76
C ASN A 154 10.63 5.58 18.88
N VAL A 155 10.37 6.53 17.97
CA VAL A 155 9.11 7.27 17.88
C VAL A 155 8.49 7.03 16.51
N VAL A 156 7.26 6.55 16.51
CA VAL A 156 6.46 6.43 15.28
C VAL A 156 5.63 7.70 15.12
N ALA A 157 5.36 8.10 13.88
CA ALA A 157 4.45 9.19 13.60
C ALA A 157 3.57 8.92 12.38
N SER A 158 2.40 9.54 12.35
CA SER A 158 1.49 9.55 11.20
C SER A 158 0.70 10.85 11.17
N PHE A 159 0.44 11.35 9.96
CA PHE A 159 -0.64 12.32 9.75
C PHE A 159 -1.99 11.68 10.03
N ASP A 160 -2.94 12.49 10.51
CA ASP A 160 -4.36 12.15 10.47
C ASP A 160 -4.91 12.19 9.04
N ARG A 161 -6.17 11.77 8.85
CA ARG A 161 -6.79 11.68 7.52
C ARG A 161 -6.72 12.99 6.73
N ARG A 162 -6.85 14.13 7.42
CA ARG A 162 -6.86 15.46 6.79
C ARG A 162 -5.49 16.12 6.72
N GLY A 163 -4.52 15.64 7.48
CA GLY A 163 -3.21 16.26 7.64
C GLY A 163 -3.21 17.47 8.58
N GLU A 164 -4.28 17.70 9.34
CA GLU A 164 -4.37 18.83 10.29
C GLU A 164 -3.43 18.60 11.48
N TYR A 165 -3.26 17.33 11.87
CA TYR A 165 -2.49 16.93 13.03
C TYR A 165 -1.53 15.78 12.71
N ILE A 166 -0.41 15.76 13.45
CA ILE A 166 0.56 14.67 13.46
C ILE A 166 0.46 13.96 14.80
N TYR A 167 0.17 12.67 14.76
CA TYR A 167 0.14 11.81 15.94
C TYR A 167 1.49 11.12 16.04
N THR A 168 2.20 11.33 17.15
CA THR A 168 3.46 10.67 17.45
C THR A 168 3.28 9.72 18.63
N GLY A 169 3.98 8.59 18.62
CA GLY A 169 3.92 7.59 19.67
C GLY A 169 5.29 7.01 19.97
N ASN A 170 5.67 6.97 21.25
CA ASN A 170 6.99 6.50 21.68
C ASN A 170 6.98 5.02 22.14
N ALA A 171 8.18 4.49 22.44
CA ALA A 171 8.33 3.14 23.00
C ALA A 171 7.79 2.97 24.44
N LYS A 172 7.40 4.06 25.11
CA LYS A 172 6.81 4.07 26.46
C LYS A 172 5.28 4.23 26.44
N GLY A 173 4.65 4.21 25.27
CA GLY A 173 3.20 4.29 25.15
C GLY A 173 2.61 5.69 25.35
N LYS A 174 3.43 6.75 25.37
CA LYS A 174 2.95 8.14 25.31
C LYS A 174 2.63 8.48 23.86
N ILE A 175 1.48 9.10 23.65
CA ILE A 175 1.04 9.69 22.40
C ILE A 175 1.05 11.21 22.55
N LEU A 176 1.61 11.91 21.56
CA LEU A 176 1.50 13.35 21.41
C LEU A 176 0.76 13.65 20.11
N VAL A 177 -0.13 14.64 20.16
CA VAL A 177 -0.82 15.17 19.00
C VAL A 177 -0.32 16.58 18.77
N LEU A 178 0.35 16.77 17.64
CA LEU A 178 0.96 18.03 17.24
C LEU A 178 0.15 18.63 16.10
N LYS A 179 -0.01 19.95 16.08
CA LYS A 179 -0.55 20.63 14.90
C LYS A 179 0.47 20.58 13.76
N THR A 180 0.06 20.23 12.55
CA THR A 180 0.99 19.98 11.44
C THR A 180 1.88 21.18 11.10
N ASP A 181 1.31 22.39 11.05
CA ASP A 181 2.05 23.56 10.58
C ASP A 181 2.94 24.20 11.65
N SER A 182 2.44 24.33 12.89
CA SER A 182 3.14 24.99 13.99
C SER A 182 3.89 24.05 14.93
N GLN A 183 3.65 22.74 14.82
CA GLN A 183 4.16 21.71 15.74
C GLN A 183 3.77 21.93 17.22
N ASP A 184 2.72 22.74 17.45
CA ASP A 184 2.18 22.95 18.79
C ASP A 184 1.55 21.66 19.33
N LEU A 185 1.88 21.31 20.56
CA LEU A 185 1.22 20.20 21.27
C LEU A 185 -0.24 20.56 21.55
N VAL A 186 -1.19 19.88 20.93
CA VAL A 186 -2.63 20.12 21.15
C VAL A 186 -3.25 19.13 22.11
N ALA A 187 -2.79 17.88 22.08
CA ALA A 187 -3.25 16.83 22.98
C ALA A 187 -2.11 15.87 23.31
N SER A 188 -2.20 15.22 24.47
CA SER A 188 -1.25 14.20 24.89
C SER A 188 -1.95 13.20 25.79
N PHE A 189 -1.59 11.93 25.69
CA PHE A 189 -2.09 10.90 26.60
C PHE A 189 -1.12 9.74 26.68
N ARG A 190 -1.29 8.88 27.67
CA ARG A 190 -0.54 7.62 27.77
C ARG A 190 -1.51 6.46 27.61
N VAL A 191 -1.14 5.50 26.76
CA VAL A 191 -1.94 4.30 26.52
C VAL A 191 -1.98 3.44 27.79
N THR A 192 -3.19 3.21 28.30
CA THR A 192 -3.42 2.36 29.47
C THR A 192 -3.38 0.86 29.09
N THR A 193 -2.60 0.07 29.82
CA THR A 193 -2.46 -1.39 29.62
C THR A 193 -3.30 -2.22 30.59
N GLY A 194 -4.10 -1.57 31.45
CA GLY A 194 -4.81 -2.21 32.56
C GLY A 194 -3.93 -2.51 33.77
N THR A 195 -2.61 -2.31 33.65
CA THR A 195 -1.65 -2.33 34.75
C THR A 195 -0.86 -1.01 34.75
N SER A 196 -0.02 -0.77 35.75
CA SER A 196 0.88 0.40 35.78
C SER A 196 2.02 0.34 34.75
N ASN A 197 2.15 -0.75 33.98
CA ASN A 197 3.19 -0.90 32.97
C ASN A 197 2.86 -0.19 31.66
N THR A 198 3.90 0.34 31.02
CA THR A 198 3.83 0.93 29.68
C THR A 198 3.97 -0.12 28.59
N THR A 199 3.44 0.18 27.39
CA THR A 199 3.60 -0.65 26.19
C THR A 199 4.16 0.18 25.03
N ALA A 200 5.06 -0.40 24.23
CA ALA A 200 5.63 0.30 23.10
C ALA A 200 4.63 0.44 21.94
N ILE A 201 4.55 1.63 21.36
CA ILE A 201 3.75 1.87 20.16
C ILE A 201 4.52 1.35 18.95
N LYS A 202 3.92 0.45 18.18
CA LYS A 202 4.52 -0.14 16.97
C LYS A 202 4.12 0.59 15.70
N SER A 203 2.86 1.00 15.60
CA SER A 203 2.35 1.76 14.45
C SER A 203 1.05 2.47 14.81
N ILE A 204 0.81 3.60 14.14
CA ILE A 204 -0.43 4.36 14.17
C ILE A 204 -0.92 4.44 12.73
N GLU A 205 -2.19 4.09 12.49
CA GLU A 205 -2.81 4.12 11.17
C GLU A 205 -4.21 4.72 11.28
N PHE A 206 -4.60 5.54 10.30
CA PHE A 206 -5.87 6.25 10.27
C PHE A 206 -6.83 5.63 9.25
N ALA A 207 -8.13 5.70 9.56
CA ALA A 207 -9.17 5.33 8.59
C ALA A 207 -9.23 6.35 7.44
N ARG A 208 -9.56 5.87 6.23
CA ARG A 208 -9.76 6.75 5.05
C ARG A 208 -11.07 7.54 5.12
N LYS A 209 -12.02 7.09 5.95
CA LYS A 209 -13.33 7.71 6.18
C LYS A 209 -13.51 7.98 7.68
N GLY A 210 -14.02 9.16 8.03
CA GLY A 210 -14.22 9.57 9.43
C GLY A 210 -12.93 10.03 10.13
N SER A 211 -12.89 9.87 11.45
CA SER A 211 -11.79 10.29 12.34
C SER A 211 -11.26 9.15 13.22
N CYS A 212 -11.71 7.92 12.99
CA CYS A 212 -11.22 6.75 13.69
C CYS A 212 -9.78 6.43 13.28
N PHE A 213 -8.99 5.95 14.24
CA PHE A 213 -7.65 5.48 14.01
C PHE A 213 -7.31 4.33 14.96
N LEU A 214 -6.28 3.57 14.62
CA LEU A 214 -5.83 2.44 15.40
C LEU A 214 -4.38 2.63 15.85
N ILE A 215 -4.09 2.07 17.00
CA ILE A 215 -2.76 2.00 17.59
C ILE A 215 -2.42 0.52 17.79
N ASN A 216 -1.36 0.07 17.11
CA ASN A 216 -0.80 -1.27 17.31
C ASN A 216 0.30 -1.18 18.36
N THR A 217 0.20 -1.94 19.45
CA THR A 217 1.14 -1.90 20.57
C THR A 217 1.81 -3.25 20.81
N ALA A 218 2.94 -3.23 21.52
CA ALA A 218 3.76 -4.43 21.77
C ALA A 218 3.12 -5.46 22.71
N ASP A 219 2.12 -5.06 23.48
CA ASP A 219 1.30 -5.93 24.36
C ASP A 219 0.30 -6.79 23.58
N ARG A 220 0.32 -6.76 22.24
CA ARG A 220 -0.47 -7.61 21.32
C ARG A 220 -1.95 -7.22 21.25
N ILE A 221 -2.29 -6.03 21.74
CA ILE A 221 -3.63 -5.47 21.70
C ILE A 221 -3.65 -4.31 20.70
N ILE A 222 -4.58 -4.32 19.76
CA ILE A 222 -4.85 -3.17 18.90
C ILE A 222 -5.90 -2.32 19.59
N ARG A 223 -5.68 -1.00 19.68
CA ARG A 223 -6.60 -0.06 20.31
C ARG A 223 -7.14 0.89 19.27
N VAL A 224 -8.45 0.99 19.16
CA VAL A 224 -9.15 1.87 18.23
C VAL A 224 -9.68 3.07 19.00
N TYR A 225 -9.45 4.26 18.47
CA TYR A 225 -9.85 5.54 19.07
C TYR A 225 -10.52 6.43 18.02
N ASP A 226 -11.27 7.44 18.47
CA ASP A 226 -11.74 8.55 17.62
C ASP A 226 -10.89 9.80 17.86
N GLY A 227 -10.23 10.32 16.83
CA GLY A 227 -9.41 11.52 16.92
C GLY A 227 -10.12 12.75 17.53
N ARG A 228 -11.44 12.87 17.35
CA ARG A 228 -12.23 13.96 17.95
C ARG A 228 -12.25 13.89 19.47
N GLU A 229 -12.30 12.69 20.02
CA GLU A 229 -12.27 12.46 21.47
C GLU A 229 -10.92 12.89 22.05
N ILE A 230 -9.81 12.52 21.41
CA ILE A 230 -8.47 12.94 21.87
C ILE A 230 -8.32 14.45 21.85
N LEU A 231 -8.80 15.12 20.79
CA LEU A 231 -8.76 16.58 20.71
C LEU A 231 -9.63 17.24 21.79
N THR A 232 -10.74 16.60 22.18
CA THR A 232 -11.62 17.08 23.25
C THR A 232 -10.98 16.87 24.63
N CYS A 233 -10.29 15.74 24.85
CA CYS A 233 -9.54 15.48 26.09
C CYS A 233 -8.38 16.48 26.28
N GLY A 234 -7.75 16.91 25.19
CA GLY A 234 -6.66 17.87 25.23
C GLY A 234 -5.35 17.29 25.81
N ARG A 235 -4.57 18.15 26.46
CA ARG A 235 -3.25 17.78 27.01
C ARG A 235 -3.39 16.96 28.29
N ASP A 236 -2.61 15.89 28.35
CA ASP A 236 -2.56 14.90 29.43
C ASP A 236 -3.94 14.31 29.76
N GLY A 237 -4.71 14.07 28.71
CA GLY A 237 -6.01 13.42 28.78
C GLY A 237 -5.89 11.90 29.00
N GLU A 238 -7.03 11.30 29.32
CA GLU A 238 -7.19 9.86 29.53
C GLU A 238 -8.29 9.31 28.60
N PRO A 239 -8.08 9.33 27.26
CA PRO A 239 -9.09 8.84 26.32
C PRO A 239 -9.25 7.32 26.46
N GLU A 240 -10.49 6.86 26.39
CA GLU A 240 -10.80 5.44 26.38
C GLU A 240 -10.86 4.93 24.93
N PRO A 241 -10.26 3.77 24.62
CA PRO A 241 -10.38 3.22 23.28
C PRO A 241 -11.82 2.76 23.04
N MET A 242 -12.38 3.16 21.89
CA MET A 242 -13.66 2.67 21.39
C MET A 242 -13.68 1.14 21.33
N GLN A 243 -12.57 0.54 20.93
CA GLN A 243 -12.45 -0.92 20.84
C GLN A 243 -11.03 -1.40 21.14
N LYS A 244 -10.92 -2.58 21.76
CA LYS A 244 -9.67 -3.31 22.01
C LYS A 244 -9.71 -4.66 21.30
N LEU A 245 -8.89 -4.84 20.28
CA LEU A 245 -8.85 -6.06 19.48
C LEU A 245 -7.61 -6.89 19.84
N GLN A 246 -7.80 -8.18 20.09
CA GLN A 246 -6.72 -9.11 20.38
C GLN A 246 -7.12 -10.55 20.08
N ASP A 247 -6.13 -11.40 19.83
CA ASP A 247 -6.31 -12.85 19.77
C ASP A 247 -6.18 -13.43 21.19
N LEU A 248 -7.31 -13.63 21.86
CA LEU A 248 -7.38 -14.16 23.22
C LEU A 248 -6.84 -15.60 23.32
N VAL A 249 -6.91 -16.36 22.22
CA VAL A 249 -6.56 -17.78 22.19
C VAL A 249 -5.06 -17.95 22.05
N ASN A 250 -4.47 -17.45 20.95
CA ASN A 250 -3.04 -17.67 20.67
C ASN A 250 -2.13 -16.56 21.20
N ARG A 251 -2.71 -15.44 21.65
CA ARG A 251 -1.98 -14.23 22.08
C ARG A 251 -0.96 -13.82 21.03
N THR A 252 -1.47 -13.64 19.80
CA THR A 252 -0.69 -13.40 18.59
C THR A 252 -0.23 -11.93 18.51
N PRO A 253 1.07 -11.64 18.31
CA PRO A 253 1.53 -10.29 18.01
C PRO A 253 1.22 -9.89 16.56
N TRP A 254 0.89 -8.61 16.36
CA TRP A 254 0.50 -8.07 15.05
C TRP A 254 1.66 -7.42 14.31
N LYS A 255 1.90 -7.81 13.05
CA LYS A 255 2.97 -7.25 12.20
C LYS A 255 2.57 -5.92 11.58
N LYS A 256 1.41 -5.89 10.91
CA LYS A 256 0.84 -4.74 10.22
C LYS A 256 -0.68 -4.77 10.39
N CYS A 257 -1.30 -3.61 10.53
CA CYS A 257 -2.74 -3.46 10.59
C CYS A 257 -3.17 -2.31 9.67
N CYS A 258 -4.38 -2.39 9.12
CA CYS A 258 -5.00 -1.30 8.37
C CYS A 258 -6.53 -1.39 8.43
N PHE A 259 -7.18 -0.27 8.16
CA PHE A 259 -8.64 -0.21 8.01
C PHE A 259 -9.06 -0.66 6.60
N SER A 260 -10.31 -1.09 6.48
CA SER A 260 -11.01 -1.12 5.20
C SER A 260 -11.19 0.29 4.63
N GLY A 261 -11.60 0.35 3.36
CA GLY A 261 -11.86 1.59 2.64
C GLY A 261 -12.84 2.55 3.34
N ASP A 262 -13.95 1.98 3.79
CA ASP A 262 -15.03 2.67 4.52
C ASP A 262 -14.73 2.88 6.02
N GLY A 263 -13.71 2.22 6.55
CA GLY A 263 -13.34 2.27 7.95
C GLY A 263 -14.24 1.47 8.90
N GLU A 264 -15.04 0.53 8.39
CA GLU A 264 -15.88 -0.35 9.21
C GLU A 264 -15.21 -1.67 9.59
N TYR A 265 -14.23 -2.14 8.82
CA TYR A 265 -13.44 -3.32 9.14
C TYR A 265 -11.98 -2.97 9.43
N ILE A 266 -11.35 -3.80 10.24
CA ILE A 266 -9.93 -3.72 10.56
C ILE A 266 -9.30 -5.07 10.24
N VAL A 267 -8.27 -5.07 9.40
CA VAL A 267 -7.41 -6.25 9.21
C VAL A 267 -6.14 -6.12 10.03
N ALA A 268 -5.75 -7.21 10.69
CA ALA A 268 -4.44 -7.34 11.30
C ALA A 268 -3.72 -8.61 10.83
N GLY A 269 -2.48 -8.43 10.41
CA GLY A 269 -1.59 -9.48 9.99
C GLY A 269 -0.80 -10.07 11.16
N SER A 270 -0.85 -11.39 11.35
CA SER A 270 -0.06 -12.08 12.35
C SER A 270 1.44 -11.97 12.06
N ALA A 271 2.25 -11.69 13.09
CA ALA A 271 3.71 -11.70 12.95
C ALA A 271 4.34 -13.10 13.08
N ARG A 272 3.54 -14.14 13.39
CA ARG A 272 4.03 -15.52 13.59
C ARG A 272 3.79 -16.43 12.39
N GLN A 273 2.74 -16.17 11.63
CA GLN A 273 2.30 -16.99 10.52
C GLN A 273 1.59 -16.12 9.50
N HIS A 274 1.50 -16.59 8.26
CA HIS A 274 0.67 -15.98 7.22
C HIS A 274 -0.82 -16.17 7.54
N ALA A 275 -1.34 -15.35 8.44
CA ALA A 275 -2.76 -15.30 8.78
C ALA A 275 -3.20 -13.85 8.96
N LEU A 276 -4.34 -13.51 8.36
CA LEU A 276 -4.98 -12.20 8.45
C LEU A 276 -6.27 -12.34 9.25
N TYR A 277 -6.46 -11.47 10.23
CA TYR A 277 -7.64 -11.47 11.08
C TYR A 277 -8.44 -10.22 10.75
N ILE A 278 -9.75 -10.37 10.53
CA ILE A 278 -10.65 -9.28 10.16
C ILE A 278 -11.68 -9.11 11.28
N TRP A 279 -11.74 -7.91 11.84
CA TRP A 279 -12.76 -7.52 12.83
C TRP A 279 -13.67 -6.46 12.27
N GLU A 280 -14.90 -6.45 12.76
CA GLU A 280 -15.82 -5.32 12.61
C GLU A 280 -15.50 -4.27 13.69
N LYS A 281 -15.39 -3.00 13.31
CA LYS A 281 -15.02 -1.90 14.21
C LYS A 281 -16.12 -1.61 15.24
N SER A 282 -17.39 -1.61 14.81
CA SER A 282 -18.57 -1.26 15.61
C SER A 282 -18.73 -2.17 16.83
N ILE A 283 -18.73 -3.49 16.60
CA ILE A 283 -18.98 -4.53 17.61
C ILE A 283 -17.67 -5.05 18.20
N GLY A 284 -16.59 -5.08 17.41
CA GLY A 284 -15.29 -5.67 17.79
C GLY A 284 -15.23 -7.19 17.75
N ASN A 285 -16.22 -7.84 17.14
CA ASN A 285 -16.21 -9.27 16.89
C ASN A 285 -15.19 -9.62 15.78
N LEU A 286 -14.58 -10.78 15.91
CA LEU A 286 -13.76 -11.35 14.85
C LEU A 286 -14.70 -11.95 13.81
N VAL A 287 -14.65 -11.42 12.59
CA VAL A 287 -15.54 -11.82 11.47
C VAL A 287 -14.94 -12.98 10.71
N LYS A 288 -13.65 -12.89 10.34
CA LYS A 288 -12.98 -13.88 9.50
C LYS A 288 -11.50 -14.00 9.85
N ILE A 289 -10.94 -15.18 9.66
CA ILE A 289 -9.50 -15.42 9.59
C ILE A 289 -9.18 -15.96 8.19
N LEU A 290 -8.29 -15.27 7.48
CA LEU A 290 -7.75 -15.72 6.20
C LEU A 290 -6.40 -16.40 6.46
N HIS A 291 -6.28 -17.65 6.01
CA HIS A 291 -5.08 -18.45 6.16
C HIS A 291 -4.32 -18.51 4.84
N GLY A 292 -3.11 -17.98 4.84
CA GLY A 292 -2.19 -18.11 3.72
C GLY A 292 -1.31 -19.34 3.82
N THR A 293 -0.21 -19.32 3.07
CA THR A 293 0.68 -20.47 2.94
C THR A 293 1.31 -20.79 4.29
N ARG A 294 1.13 -22.04 4.73
CA ARG A 294 1.62 -22.50 6.03
C ARG A 294 3.15 -22.47 6.08
N GLY A 295 3.69 -21.86 7.13
CA GLY A 295 5.13 -21.74 7.36
C GLY A 295 5.76 -20.47 6.81
N GLU A 296 5.00 -19.65 6.10
CA GLU A 296 5.46 -18.34 5.64
C GLU A 296 5.28 -17.26 6.70
N LEU A 297 6.16 -16.27 6.66
CA LEU A 297 6.12 -15.09 7.51
C LEU A 297 5.53 -13.93 6.75
N LEU A 298 4.49 -13.33 7.32
CA LEU A 298 3.87 -12.13 6.80
C LEU A 298 4.79 -10.92 7.00
N LEU A 299 4.97 -10.14 5.93
CA LEU A 299 5.79 -8.93 5.90
C LEU A 299 4.94 -7.66 5.95
N ASP A 300 3.93 -7.56 5.08
CA ASP A 300 3.10 -6.37 4.90
C ASP A 300 1.65 -6.72 4.52
N VAL A 301 0.74 -5.79 4.76
CA VAL A 301 -0.71 -5.91 4.48
C VAL A 301 -1.26 -4.56 4.03
N ALA A 302 -2.00 -4.55 2.94
CA ALA A 302 -2.70 -3.38 2.43
C ALA A 302 -4.13 -3.74 2.00
N TRP A 303 -5.11 -2.91 2.37
CA TRP A 303 -6.51 -3.06 1.97
C TRP A 303 -6.83 -2.11 0.81
N HIS A 304 -7.56 -2.60 -0.19
CA HIS A 304 -7.98 -1.82 -1.36
C HIS A 304 -9.02 -0.74 -0.97
N PRO A 305 -8.82 0.55 -1.32
CA PRO A 305 -9.65 1.65 -0.81
C PRO A 305 -11.15 1.58 -1.07
N VAL A 306 -11.57 0.96 -2.16
CA VAL A 306 -12.99 0.94 -2.56
C VAL A 306 -13.53 -0.47 -2.83
N ARG A 307 -12.77 -1.52 -2.49
CA ARG A 307 -13.16 -2.91 -2.75
C ARG A 307 -12.80 -3.81 -1.58
N PRO A 308 -13.53 -4.92 -1.37
CA PRO A 308 -13.18 -5.96 -0.40
C PRO A 308 -12.00 -6.80 -0.92
N ILE A 309 -10.86 -6.16 -1.19
CA ILE A 309 -9.64 -6.80 -1.67
C ILE A 309 -8.50 -6.48 -0.72
N ILE A 310 -7.72 -7.48 -0.33
CA ILE A 310 -6.52 -7.31 0.48
C ILE A 310 -5.31 -7.80 -0.31
N ALA A 311 -4.23 -7.04 -0.29
CA ALA A 311 -2.91 -7.49 -0.70
C ALA A 311 -2.09 -7.82 0.55
N SER A 312 -1.48 -9.00 0.58
CA SER A 312 -0.58 -9.41 1.65
C SER A 312 0.75 -9.87 1.07
N ILE A 313 1.85 -9.54 1.74
CA ILE A 313 3.18 -10.01 1.34
C ILE A 313 3.67 -11.07 2.31
N SER A 314 4.01 -12.24 1.80
CA SER A 314 4.66 -13.32 2.55
C SER A 314 5.78 -13.92 1.71
N SER A 315 6.93 -14.23 2.32
CA SER A 315 8.07 -14.86 1.63
C SER A 315 8.54 -14.20 0.32
N GLY A 316 8.21 -12.91 0.11
CA GLY A 316 8.53 -12.21 -1.14
C GLY A 316 7.47 -12.30 -2.23
N VAL A 317 6.32 -12.94 -1.98
CA VAL A 317 5.19 -13.06 -2.92
C VAL A 317 4.04 -12.16 -2.45
N VAL A 318 3.34 -11.51 -3.38
CA VAL A 318 2.13 -10.74 -3.10
C VAL A 318 0.91 -11.63 -3.34
N SER A 319 0.16 -11.96 -2.30
CA SER A 319 -1.13 -12.66 -2.41
C SER A 319 -2.27 -11.66 -2.41
N ILE A 320 -3.26 -11.89 -3.28
CA ILE A 320 -4.49 -11.13 -3.38
C ILE A 320 -5.63 -11.97 -2.79
N TRP A 321 -6.35 -11.35 -1.86
CA TRP A 321 -7.54 -11.90 -1.22
C TRP A 321 -8.73 -11.10 -1.71
N ALA A 322 -9.76 -11.76 -2.21
CA ALA A 322 -10.96 -11.10 -2.71
C ALA A 322 -12.20 -11.86 -2.24
N GLN A 323 -13.36 -11.26 -2.46
CA GLN A 323 -14.62 -11.98 -2.40
C GLN A 323 -14.79 -12.78 -3.70
N ASN A 324 -15.16 -14.05 -3.60
CA ASN A 324 -15.50 -14.84 -4.76
C ASN A 324 -16.84 -14.32 -5.32
N GLN A 325 -16.87 -13.97 -6.59
CA GLN A 325 -18.09 -13.49 -7.25
C GLN A 325 -18.85 -14.71 -7.75
N VAL A 326 -20.04 -14.96 -7.21
CA VAL A 326 -20.95 -15.96 -7.77
C VAL A 326 -21.64 -15.33 -8.96
N GLU A 327 -21.38 -15.87 -10.15
CA GLU A 327 -22.01 -15.40 -11.39
C GLU A 327 -23.52 -15.62 -11.30
N ASN A 328 -24.29 -14.53 -11.39
CA ASN A 328 -25.74 -14.59 -11.31
C ASN A 328 -26.33 -14.82 -12.71
N TRP A 329 -27.04 -15.93 -12.91
CA TRP A 329 -27.60 -16.29 -14.22
C TRP A 329 -28.73 -15.35 -14.66
N SER A 330 -29.38 -14.65 -13.73
CA SER A 330 -30.36 -13.59 -14.04
C SER A 330 -29.75 -12.39 -14.77
N ALA A 331 -28.43 -12.21 -14.74
CA ALA A 331 -27.78 -11.17 -15.53
C ALA A 331 -27.80 -11.46 -17.05
N PHE A 332 -27.96 -12.72 -17.46
CA PHE A 332 -28.01 -13.08 -18.89
C PHE A 332 -29.40 -12.88 -19.52
N ALA A 333 -30.46 -12.87 -18.72
CA ALA A 333 -31.83 -12.69 -19.17
C ALA A 333 -32.62 -11.88 -18.13
N PRO A 334 -33.03 -10.62 -18.43
CA PRO A 334 -33.69 -9.75 -17.45
C PRO A 334 -34.97 -10.31 -16.82
N ASP A 335 -35.69 -11.16 -17.55
CA ASP A 335 -36.92 -11.81 -17.09
C ASP A 335 -36.66 -13.08 -16.27
N PHE A 336 -35.41 -13.54 -16.20
CA PHE A 336 -35.02 -14.72 -15.44
C PHE A 336 -34.66 -14.33 -14.02
N LYS A 337 -35.22 -15.01 -13.02
CA LYS A 337 -34.83 -14.86 -11.61
C LYS A 337 -34.41 -16.21 -11.07
N GLU A 338 -33.22 -16.24 -10.50
CA GLU A 338 -32.75 -17.40 -9.74
C GLU A 338 -33.44 -17.42 -8.38
N LEU A 339 -33.96 -18.57 -7.99
CA LEU A 339 -34.66 -18.77 -6.73
C LEU A 339 -33.82 -19.70 -5.85
N ASP A 340 -33.54 -19.25 -4.62
CA ASP A 340 -32.80 -20.06 -3.63
C ASP A 340 -33.73 -21.10 -2.97
N GLU A 341 -35.03 -20.79 -2.89
CA GLU A 341 -36.08 -21.68 -2.40
C GLU A 341 -37.25 -21.73 -3.39
N ASN A 342 -38.02 -22.82 -3.35
CA ASN A 342 -39.22 -22.94 -4.18
C ASN A 342 -40.22 -21.86 -3.81
N VAL A 343 -40.65 -21.07 -4.81
CA VAL A 343 -41.72 -20.09 -4.67
C VAL A 343 -43.00 -20.71 -5.23
N GLU A 344 -44.05 -20.76 -4.41
CA GLU A 344 -45.39 -21.11 -4.89
C GLU A 344 -45.92 -19.95 -5.74
N TYR A 345 -46.25 -20.26 -6.99
CA TYR A 345 -46.78 -19.28 -7.91
C TYR A 345 -48.24 -18.99 -7.56
N GLU A 346 -48.53 -17.73 -7.22
CA GLU A 346 -49.90 -17.24 -7.05
C GLU A 346 -50.44 -16.88 -8.44
N GLU A 347 -51.28 -17.77 -8.98
CA GLU A 347 -51.90 -17.61 -10.30
C GLU A 347 -52.67 -16.29 -10.36
N ARG A 348 -52.41 -15.50 -11.40
CA ARG A 348 -53.15 -14.26 -11.62
C ARG A 348 -54.54 -14.59 -12.14
N GLU A 349 -55.53 -13.79 -11.74
CA GLU A 349 -56.92 -13.96 -12.19
C GLU A 349 -57.03 -13.96 -13.72
N SER A 350 -56.25 -13.12 -14.41
CA SER A 350 -56.26 -12.99 -15.87
C SER A 350 -55.37 -13.98 -16.64
N GLU A 351 -54.80 -14.99 -15.98
CA GLU A 351 -53.86 -15.92 -16.63
C GLU A 351 -54.52 -16.82 -17.69
N PHE A 352 -55.82 -17.06 -17.57
CA PHE A 352 -56.59 -17.90 -18.50
C PHE A 352 -57.47 -17.08 -19.47
N ASP A 353 -57.39 -15.75 -19.41
CA ASP A 353 -58.19 -14.86 -20.25
C ASP A 353 -57.50 -14.64 -21.62
N ILE A 354 -58.30 -14.68 -22.69
CA ILE A 354 -57.81 -14.47 -24.07
C ILE A 354 -57.61 -12.97 -24.35
N GLU A 355 -58.53 -12.16 -23.84
CA GLU A 355 -58.47 -10.71 -23.84
C GLU A 355 -58.73 -10.30 -22.39
N ASP A 356 -57.72 -9.71 -21.77
CA ASP A 356 -57.76 -9.27 -20.38
C ASP A 356 -58.63 -7.99 -20.32
N GLU A 357 -59.95 -8.17 -20.19
CA GLU A 357 -60.94 -7.07 -20.13
C GLU A 357 -60.79 -6.23 -18.84
N ASP A 358 -60.17 -6.81 -17.82
CA ASP A 358 -59.81 -6.19 -16.54
C ASP A 358 -58.35 -5.74 -16.48
N LYS A 359 -57.62 -5.81 -17.61
CA LYS A 359 -56.35 -5.12 -17.76
C LYS A 359 -56.63 -3.64 -17.65
N SER A 360 -56.52 -3.12 -16.44
CA SER A 360 -56.36 -1.70 -16.20
C SER A 360 -55.38 -1.23 -17.28
N GLU A 361 -55.75 -0.21 -18.07
CA GLU A 361 -54.79 0.52 -18.90
C GLU A 361 -53.51 0.55 -18.08
N PRO A 362 -52.36 0.08 -18.62
CA PRO A 362 -51.16 -0.04 -17.81
C PRO A 362 -51.12 1.26 -17.03
N GLU A 363 -51.15 1.18 -15.69
CA GLU A 363 -51.03 2.38 -14.89
C GLU A 363 -49.96 3.17 -15.63
N GLN A 364 -50.20 4.44 -15.93
CA GLN A 364 -49.14 5.37 -16.28
C GLN A 364 -48.21 5.42 -15.06
N THR A 365 -47.54 4.31 -14.82
CA THR A 365 -46.28 4.15 -14.18
C THR A 365 -45.43 5.16 -14.90
N GLY A 366 -44.57 5.86 -14.17
CA GLY A 366 -43.75 6.94 -14.72
C GLY A 366 -42.86 6.58 -15.92
N ALA A 367 -42.98 5.38 -16.50
CA ALA A 367 -42.38 4.94 -17.74
C ALA A 367 -42.75 5.82 -18.95
N ASP A 368 -44.01 6.22 -19.13
CA ASP A 368 -44.39 7.16 -20.22
C ASP A 368 -43.86 8.58 -19.97
N ALA A 369 -43.68 8.96 -18.69
CA ALA A 369 -43.04 10.22 -18.32
C ALA A 369 -41.51 10.18 -18.49
N ALA A 370 -40.91 8.98 -18.48
CA ALA A 370 -39.47 8.74 -18.65
C ALA A 370 -39.05 8.62 -20.13
N GLU A 371 -39.95 8.31 -21.07
CA GLU A 371 -39.65 8.36 -22.51
C GLU A 371 -39.31 9.79 -22.97
N ASP A 372 -39.89 10.80 -22.32
CA ASP A 372 -39.64 12.22 -22.58
C ASP A 372 -38.62 12.85 -21.59
N GLU A 373 -37.94 12.05 -20.76
CA GLU A 373 -36.90 12.56 -19.85
C GLU A 373 -35.65 12.98 -20.63
N GLU A 374 -35.25 14.24 -20.48
CA GLU A 374 -33.99 14.75 -21.03
C GLU A 374 -32.81 14.12 -20.27
N VAL A 375 -32.09 13.21 -20.91
CA VAL A 375 -30.93 12.52 -20.32
C VAL A 375 -29.64 13.25 -20.71
N ASP A 376 -28.91 13.75 -19.71
CA ASP A 376 -27.55 14.25 -19.91
C ASP A 376 -26.56 13.09 -20.10
N VAL A 377 -25.91 13.05 -21.27
CA VAL A 377 -24.91 12.04 -21.63
C VAL A 377 -23.46 12.54 -21.49
N THR A 378 -23.29 13.79 -21.06
CA THR A 378 -22.00 14.48 -20.99
C THR A 378 -21.60 14.90 -19.59
N SER A 379 -22.54 15.01 -18.65
CA SER A 379 -22.22 15.21 -17.24
C SER A 379 -21.44 14.03 -16.69
N VAL A 380 -20.64 14.35 -15.67
CA VAL A 380 -19.88 13.37 -14.89
C VAL A 380 -20.26 13.56 -13.43
N ASP A 381 -21.07 12.65 -12.92
CA ASP A 381 -21.39 12.63 -11.50
C ASP A 381 -20.18 12.12 -10.69
N PRO A 382 -19.85 12.78 -9.56
CA PRO A 382 -18.76 12.34 -8.72
C PRO A 382 -19.12 11.01 -8.05
N ILE A 383 -18.19 10.06 -8.10
CA ILE A 383 -18.30 8.77 -7.43
C ILE A 383 -17.97 8.98 -5.95
N ALA A 384 -19.00 8.87 -5.09
CA ALA A 384 -18.87 9.11 -3.65
C ALA A 384 -17.75 8.30 -2.97
N ALA A 385 -17.48 7.07 -3.44
CA ALA A 385 -16.40 6.21 -2.92
C ALA A 385 -14.99 6.76 -3.21
N PHE A 386 -14.84 7.62 -4.22
CA PHE A 386 -13.59 8.28 -4.57
C PHE A 386 -13.35 9.57 -3.80
N CYS A 387 -14.41 10.19 -3.30
CA CYS A 387 -14.34 11.36 -2.44
C CYS A 387 -13.86 10.99 -1.02
N SER A 388 -13.16 11.91 -0.36
CA SER A 388 -12.96 11.78 1.09
C SER A 388 -14.24 12.21 1.80
N SER A 389 -14.48 11.79 3.04
CA SER A 389 -15.73 12.08 3.77
C SER A 389 -16.02 13.57 4.03
N ASP A 390 -15.09 14.45 3.68
CA ASP A 390 -15.14 15.90 3.83
C ASP A 390 -14.90 16.63 2.48
N GLU A 391 -15.01 15.91 1.36
CA GLU A 391 -14.93 16.46 0.01
C GLU A 391 -16.19 16.10 -0.77
N GLU A 392 -16.67 17.04 -1.58
CA GLU A 392 -17.83 16.86 -2.44
C GLU A 392 -17.45 16.51 -3.89
N LEU A 393 -16.20 16.80 -4.29
CA LEU A 393 -15.71 16.65 -5.66
C LEU A 393 -14.52 15.71 -5.75
N GLU A 394 -14.44 15.00 -6.88
CA GLU A 394 -13.28 14.19 -7.24
C GLU A 394 -12.07 15.05 -7.64
N ASP A 395 -10.87 14.46 -7.49
CA ASP A 395 -9.66 15.09 -7.99
C ASP A 395 -9.54 14.87 -9.50
N SER A 396 -9.88 15.90 -10.28
CA SER A 396 -9.74 15.87 -11.75
C SER A 396 -8.33 15.57 -12.28
N LYS A 397 -7.29 15.70 -11.45
CA LYS A 397 -5.89 15.42 -11.82
C LYS A 397 -5.41 14.04 -11.37
N ALA A 398 -6.34 13.19 -10.93
CA ALA A 398 -6.09 11.82 -10.53
C ALA A 398 -5.43 10.98 -11.64
N LEU A 399 -4.28 10.38 -11.33
CA LEU A 399 -3.71 9.31 -12.13
C LEU A 399 -4.43 8.00 -11.84
N LEU A 400 -5.42 7.69 -12.68
CA LEU A 400 -6.22 6.47 -12.59
C LEU A 400 -5.54 5.26 -13.24
N TYR A 401 -4.86 5.47 -14.36
CA TYR A 401 -4.17 4.43 -15.11
C TYR A 401 -2.86 4.94 -15.68
N LEU A 402 -1.92 4.03 -15.94
CA LEU A 402 -0.70 4.37 -16.66
C LEU A 402 -0.94 4.18 -18.17
N PRO A 403 -0.66 5.19 -19.01
CA PRO A 403 -0.78 5.02 -20.44
C PRO A 403 0.26 4.02 -20.91
N ILE A 404 -0.20 2.86 -21.39
CA ILE A 404 0.64 1.88 -22.07
C ILE A 404 0.65 2.30 -23.54
N ALA A 405 1.82 2.65 -24.07
CA ALA A 405 1.97 2.73 -25.51
C ALA A 405 1.87 1.29 -26.06
N PRO A 406 1.00 1.00 -27.04
CA PRO A 406 0.98 -0.32 -27.64
C PRO A 406 2.38 -0.65 -28.15
N GLU A 407 2.93 -1.78 -27.71
CA GLU A 407 4.16 -2.31 -28.27
C GLU A 407 3.87 -2.58 -29.75
N VAL A 408 4.47 -1.81 -30.64
CA VAL A 408 4.48 -2.13 -32.07
C VAL A 408 5.38 -3.35 -32.17
N GLU A 409 4.80 -4.54 -32.28
CA GLU A 409 5.55 -5.74 -32.65
C GLU A 409 6.37 -5.41 -33.90
N ASP A 410 7.70 -5.50 -33.81
CA ASP A 410 8.57 -5.31 -34.96
C ASP A 410 8.13 -6.33 -36.03
N PRO A 411 7.85 -5.91 -37.28
CA PRO A 411 7.40 -6.81 -38.34
C PRO A 411 8.33 -8.01 -38.62
N GLU A 412 9.55 -7.98 -38.08
CA GLU A 412 10.56 -9.04 -38.19
C GLU A 412 10.32 -10.23 -37.24
N GLU A 413 9.46 -10.10 -36.22
CA GLU A 413 9.10 -11.21 -35.32
C GLU A 413 7.84 -11.99 -35.76
N ASN A 414 7.16 -11.59 -36.83
CA ASN A 414 5.96 -12.28 -37.31
C ASN A 414 6.34 -13.53 -38.14
N PRO A 415 6.14 -14.78 -37.64
CA PRO A 415 6.57 -16.00 -38.35
C PRO A 415 5.75 -16.30 -39.62
N TYR A 416 4.72 -15.48 -39.89
CA TYR A 416 3.79 -15.60 -41.01
C TYR A 416 3.78 -14.36 -41.93
N GLY A 417 4.77 -13.47 -41.82
CA GLY A 417 4.95 -12.37 -42.79
C GLY A 417 5.29 -12.90 -44.19
N PRO A 418 4.74 -12.30 -45.27
CA PRO A 418 5.06 -12.74 -46.63
C PRO A 418 6.54 -12.46 -46.95
N PRO A 419 7.22 -13.35 -47.71
CA PRO A 419 8.63 -13.18 -48.02
C PRO A 419 8.87 -11.91 -48.84
N PRO A 420 9.95 -11.16 -48.58
CA PRO A 420 10.29 -9.99 -49.36
C PRO A 420 10.90 -10.45 -50.68
N ASP A 421 10.09 -10.46 -51.74
CA ASP A 421 10.44 -10.01 -53.10
C ASP A 421 9.44 -10.57 -54.13
N ALA A 422 8.38 -9.78 -54.38
CA ALA A 422 7.65 -9.82 -55.64
C ALA A 422 6.89 -8.49 -55.86
N VAL A 423 7.62 -7.39 -56.05
CA VAL A 423 7.09 -6.26 -56.83
C VAL A 423 7.91 -6.15 -58.11
N GLN A 424 7.20 -6.24 -59.22
CA GLN A 424 7.66 -6.32 -60.59
C GLN A 424 8.50 -5.11 -61.06
N THR A 425 9.62 -5.45 -61.73
CA THR A 425 10.23 -4.82 -62.92
C THR A 425 9.89 -3.37 -63.27
N SER A 426 10.91 -2.51 -63.37
CA SER A 426 11.32 -1.90 -64.67
C SER A 426 12.61 -1.06 -64.61
N LEU A 427 13.52 -1.38 -65.55
CA LEU A 427 14.46 -0.53 -66.31
C LEU A 427 15.70 0.12 -65.65
N MET A 428 16.84 -0.54 -65.90
CA MET A 428 18.16 -0.05 -66.37
C MET A 428 18.49 1.46 -66.34
N ASP A 429 19.61 1.84 -65.71
CA ASP A 429 20.79 2.41 -66.38
C ASP A 429 22.06 2.31 -65.50
N GLU A 430 23.22 2.19 -66.14
CA GLU A 430 24.53 1.81 -65.61
C GLU A 430 25.34 2.93 -64.92
N GLY A 431 26.23 2.51 -64.01
CA GLY A 431 27.64 2.95 -64.05
C GLY A 431 28.15 3.82 -62.91
N ALA A 432 28.77 3.21 -61.90
CA ALA A 432 30.19 3.41 -61.53
C ALA A 432 30.50 2.90 -60.10
N SER A 433 31.54 2.07 -60.03
CA SER A 433 32.17 1.46 -58.86
C SER A 433 32.75 2.46 -57.84
N SER A 434 32.64 2.20 -56.54
CA SER A 434 33.77 1.80 -55.66
C SER A 434 33.49 1.95 -54.15
N GLU A 435 34.03 0.97 -53.41
CA GLU A 435 34.42 0.95 -51.98
C GLU A 435 33.37 0.92 -50.85
N LYS A 436 33.28 -0.29 -50.27
CA LYS A 436 32.83 -0.60 -48.90
C LYS A 436 33.54 0.29 -47.86
N LYS A 437 32.76 1.03 -47.08
CA LYS A 437 33.09 1.37 -45.68
C LYS A 437 31.87 1.17 -44.79
N ARG A 438 32.01 0.24 -43.84
CA ARG A 438 31.15 0.12 -42.65
C ARG A 438 31.10 1.49 -41.96
N GLN A 439 29.90 2.03 -41.75
CA GLN A 439 29.67 3.11 -40.81
C GLN A 439 28.60 2.67 -39.81
N SER A 440 29.00 2.71 -38.55
CA SER A 440 28.31 2.33 -37.34
C SER A 440 27.09 3.20 -37.03
N SER A 441 26.03 2.53 -36.61
CA SER A 441 24.96 2.97 -35.68
C SER A 441 25.01 4.43 -35.21
N THR A 442 23.97 5.20 -35.57
CA THR A 442 23.58 6.40 -34.82
C THR A 442 22.39 6.05 -33.94
N ASP A 443 22.73 5.90 -32.67
CA ASP A 443 21.85 5.73 -31.52
C ASP A 443 20.98 6.99 -31.36
N GLY A 444 19.66 6.81 -31.21
CA GLY A 444 18.73 7.89 -30.93
C GLY A 444 19.02 8.46 -29.54
N SER A 445 19.58 9.67 -29.51
CA SER A 445 19.96 10.36 -28.28
C SER A 445 18.76 10.60 -27.36
N GLN A 446 18.61 9.81 -26.31
CA GLN A 446 17.81 10.21 -25.15
C GLN A 446 18.42 11.49 -24.55
N PRO A 447 17.60 12.47 -24.13
CA PRO A 447 18.12 13.64 -23.44
C PRO A 447 18.87 13.20 -22.17
N PRO A 448 19.96 13.90 -21.78
CA PRO A 448 20.78 13.49 -20.65
C PRO A 448 19.93 13.47 -19.37
N LYS A 449 19.79 12.29 -18.75
CA LYS A 449 19.14 12.11 -17.44
C LYS A 449 19.76 13.09 -16.44
N LYS A 450 18.98 14.09 -16.01
CA LYS A 450 19.42 15.04 -14.96
C LYS A 450 19.75 14.23 -13.72
N LYS A 451 20.99 14.33 -13.22
CA LYS A 451 21.38 13.66 -11.98
C LYS A 451 20.53 14.22 -10.83
N PRO A 452 19.83 13.39 -10.05
CA PRO A 452 18.97 13.87 -8.97
C PRO A 452 19.78 14.62 -7.93
N LYS A 453 19.33 15.82 -7.57
CA LYS A 453 19.96 16.62 -6.51
C LYS A 453 19.84 15.84 -5.20
N THR A 454 20.98 15.54 -4.59
CA THR A 454 21.03 14.83 -3.31
C THR A 454 21.27 15.81 -2.19
N THR A 455 20.33 15.91 -1.27
CA THR A 455 20.43 16.73 -0.06
C THR A 455 20.73 15.81 1.12
N ASN A 456 21.78 16.12 1.88
CA ASN A 456 22.05 15.42 3.13
C ASN A 456 21.26 16.11 4.26
N ILE A 457 20.55 15.33 5.06
CA ILE A 457 19.84 15.81 6.24
C ILE A 457 20.76 15.59 7.44
N GLU A 458 21.08 16.67 8.16
CA GLU A 458 21.90 16.61 9.36
C GLU A 458 21.00 16.56 10.59
N LEU A 459 21.08 15.47 11.37
CA LEU A 459 20.38 15.31 12.64
C LEU A 459 21.42 15.29 13.77
N GLN A 460 21.19 16.06 14.83
CA GLN A 460 22.12 16.13 15.96
C GLN A 460 22.11 14.85 16.79
N GLY A 461 23.29 14.34 17.16
CA GLY A 461 23.43 13.23 18.12
C GLY A 461 23.14 11.83 17.58
N VAL A 462 23.02 11.66 16.25
CA VAL A 462 22.63 10.38 15.64
C VAL A 462 23.85 9.55 15.20
N PRO A 463 24.01 8.29 15.63
CA PRO A 463 25.06 7.40 15.14
C PRO A 463 24.88 7.05 13.65
N ASN A 464 25.97 7.08 12.87
CA ASN A 464 25.95 6.88 11.41
C ASN A 464 26.14 5.42 10.94
N ASP A 465 26.41 4.46 11.84
CA ASP A 465 26.85 3.09 11.49
C ASP A 465 25.75 2.02 11.67
N GLU A 466 24.47 2.42 11.61
CA GLU A 466 23.36 1.52 11.95
C GLU A 466 22.73 0.82 10.76
N VAL A 467 22.39 -0.46 10.95
CA VAL A 467 21.83 -1.33 9.92
C VAL A 467 20.33 -1.44 10.09
N HIS A 468 19.60 -1.26 8.99
CA HIS A 468 18.14 -1.37 8.97
C HIS A 468 17.65 -2.76 9.43
N PRO A 469 16.56 -2.87 10.23
CA PRO A 469 16.06 -4.14 10.76
C PRO A 469 15.78 -5.23 9.71
N LEU A 470 15.38 -4.84 8.49
CA LEU A 470 15.15 -5.77 7.37
C LEU A 470 16.42 -6.54 6.95
N LEU A 471 17.62 -6.00 7.19
CA LEU A 471 18.88 -6.65 6.86
C LEU A 471 19.42 -7.51 8.01
N GLY A 472 18.89 -7.35 9.23
CA GLY A 472 19.35 -8.00 10.45
C GLY A 472 18.89 -9.44 10.64
N VAL A 473 17.97 -9.96 9.81
CA VAL A 473 17.48 -11.34 9.89
C VAL A 473 18.39 -12.28 9.11
N LYS A 474 19.66 -12.38 9.51
CA LYS A 474 20.49 -13.56 9.18
C LYS A 474 20.54 -14.43 10.42
N GLY A 475 19.96 -15.62 10.31
CA GLY A 475 19.97 -16.61 11.37
C GLY A 475 21.37 -16.85 11.93
N ASP A 476 21.44 -17.13 13.23
CA ASP A 476 22.65 -17.45 13.99
C ASP A 476 23.40 -18.67 13.42
N GLY A 477 24.08 -18.49 12.30
CA GLY A 477 25.09 -19.38 11.78
C GLY A 477 26.45 -18.88 12.22
N LYS A 478 26.86 -19.27 13.45
CA LYS A 478 28.24 -19.07 13.92
C LYS A 478 29.22 -19.72 12.93
N SER A 479 29.79 -18.94 12.02
CA SER A 479 31.04 -19.27 11.34
C SER A 479 32.17 -18.45 11.97
N LYS A 480 32.73 -18.99 13.06
CA LYS A 480 34.01 -18.50 13.60
C LYS A 480 35.08 -18.66 12.52
N LYS A 481 35.43 -17.57 11.83
CA LYS A 481 36.72 -17.48 11.12
C LYS A 481 37.83 -17.51 12.17
N LYS A 482 38.45 -18.69 12.37
CA LYS A 482 39.74 -18.80 13.08
C LYS A 482 40.81 -18.11 12.22
N GLN A 483 41.34 -16.99 12.71
CA GLN A 483 42.63 -16.48 12.25
C GLN A 483 43.73 -17.46 12.71
N ALA A 484 44.46 -18.02 11.75
CA ALA A 484 45.68 -18.77 11.99
C ALA A 484 46.82 -17.78 12.21
N GLY A 485 47.23 -17.58 13.47
CA GLY A 485 48.43 -16.86 13.85
C GLY A 485 49.29 -17.75 14.76
N ARG A 486 50.41 -18.25 14.23
CA ARG A 486 51.43 -18.98 14.99
C ARG A 486 52.41 -17.97 15.57
N PRO A 487 52.86 -18.15 16.81
CA PRO A 487 54.31 -18.12 17.03
C PRO A 487 54.81 -19.29 17.89
N LYS A 488 56.05 -19.69 17.59
CA LYS A 488 56.85 -20.69 18.31
C LYS A 488 57.38 -20.09 19.62
N GLY A 489 57.45 -20.90 20.67
CA GLY A 489 58.21 -20.62 21.89
C GLY A 489 58.27 -21.85 22.78
N SER A 490 59.47 -22.30 23.11
CA SER A 490 59.83 -23.61 23.65
C SER A 490 60.11 -23.62 25.15
N LYS A 491 59.74 -24.72 25.84
CA LYS A 491 60.58 -25.62 26.68
C LYS A 491 59.93 -26.03 28.01
N ALA A 492 60.01 -27.36 28.23
CA ALA A 492 60.21 -28.12 29.50
C ALA A 492 59.20 -27.90 30.65
N GLY A 493 58.73 -28.90 31.37
CA GLY A 493 59.03 -30.33 31.51
C GLY A 493 58.38 -30.81 32.82
N GLY A 494 58.10 -32.11 32.98
CA GLY A 494 57.68 -32.69 34.26
C GLY A 494 56.54 -33.69 34.13
N ALA A 495 56.90 -34.97 34.27
CA ALA A 495 56.04 -36.14 34.23
C ALA A 495 55.42 -36.47 35.62
N ILE A 496 54.68 -37.59 35.65
CA ILE A 496 54.23 -38.46 36.78
C ILE A 496 52.70 -38.39 36.99
N SER A 497 51.94 -39.37 36.47
CA SER A 497 51.36 -40.60 37.13
C SER A 497 50.17 -40.26 38.06
N GLU A 498 49.12 -41.04 38.28
CA GLU A 498 48.64 -42.37 37.87
C GLU A 498 47.15 -42.43 38.29
N LEU A 499 46.36 -43.25 37.59
CA LEU A 499 45.13 -43.97 37.99
C LEU A 499 44.36 -43.57 39.27
N LEU A 500 43.11 -43.11 39.10
CA LEU A 500 41.87 -43.77 39.55
C LEU A 500 40.64 -43.18 38.84
#